data_AF-A0A4V1J553-F1
#
_entry.id   AF-A0A4V1J553-F1
#
_cell.length_a   1.000
_cell.length_b   1.000
_cell.length_c   1.000
_cell.angle_alpha   90.00
_cell.angle_beta   90.00
_cell.angle_gamma   90.00
#
_symmetry.space_group_name_H-M   'P 1'
#
loop_
_entity.id
_entity.type
_entity.pdbx_description
1 polymer ?
#
loop_
_entity_poly.entity_id
_entity_poly.type
_entity_poly.pdbx_seq_one_letter_code
_entity_poly.pdbx_strand_id
1 'polypeptide(L)'
;VRKWRQSIQSQQRVLQRQIRNIEMEETKTKRILKGLAKKNDLKSCRILAKELVRSERQKQRLHISVAQLNSISMELQRQTAMLKVAGQLSQSTQLMRQVNSLVKMPQIAAAVQEMSREMMKAGIISEMMEDTLDMLDEDDVEDEAEEEVNKILFEITDG
;
A
#
# COMPACT_ATOMS: atom_id res chain seq x y z
N VAL A 1 -21.20 9.90 -3.73
CA VAL A 1 -20.14 9.55 -4.72
C VAL A 1 -19.04 10.61 -4.91
N ARG A 2 -19.34 11.86 -5.30
CA ARG A 2 -18.29 12.89 -5.55
C ARG A 2 -17.35 13.11 -4.34
N LYS A 3 -17.92 13.20 -3.13
CA LYS A 3 -17.17 13.34 -1.86
C LYS A 3 -16.17 12.19 -1.65
N TRP A 4 -16.61 10.94 -1.85
CA TRP A 4 -15.74 9.76 -1.72
C TRP A 4 -14.59 9.76 -2.73
N ARG A 5 -14.86 10.12 -3.99
CA ARG A 5 -13.81 10.24 -5.02
C ARG A 5 -12.76 11.30 -4.64
N GLN A 6 -13.20 12.45 -4.11
CA GLN A 6 -12.28 13.48 -3.62
C GLN A 6 -11.44 12.99 -2.43
N SER A 7 -12.05 12.27 -1.49
CA SER A 7 -11.34 11.65 -0.37
C SER A 7 -10.28 10.65 -0.86
N ILE A 8 -10.64 9.74 -1.77
CA ILE A 8 -9.73 8.77 -2.38
C ILE A 8 -8.54 9.46 -3.05
N GLN A 9 -8.79 10.50 -3.86
CA GLN A 9 -7.70 11.25 -4.49
C GLN A 9 -6.76 11.91 -3.48
N SER A 10 -7.29 12.37 -2.34
CA SER A 10 -6.46 12.89 -1.25
C SER A 10 -5.59 11.80 -0.64
N GLN A 11 -6.15 10.63 -0.35
CA GLN A 11 -5.42 9.50 0.21
C GLN A 11 -4.35 8.97 -0.76
N GLN A 12 -4.64 8.90 -2.05
CA GLN A 12 -3.65 8.55 -3.07
C GLN A 12 -2.42 9.48 -3.03
N ARG A 13 -2.64 10.80 -2.88
CA ARG A 13 -1.54 11.76 -2.76
C ARG A 13 -0.73 11.57 -1.47
N VAL A 14 -1.37 11.17 -0.37
CA VAL A 14 -0.67 10.84 0.89
C VAL A 14 0.30 9.68 0.65
N LEU A 15 -0.18 8.59 0.05
CA LEU A 15 0.64 7.40 -0.22
C LEU A 15 1.74 7.67 -1.24
N GLN A 16 1.45 8.42 -2.30
CA GLN A 16 2.45 8.80 -3.29
C GLN A 16 3.58 9.65 -2.68
N ARG A 17 3.26 10.52 -1.72
CA ARG A 17 4.29 11.26 -0.97
C ARG A 17 5.14 10.33 -0.11
N GLN A 18 4.54 9.31 0.51
CA GLN A 18 5.29 8.33 1.30
C GLN A 18 6.23 7.49 0.45
N ILE A 19 5.76 7.02 -0.71
CA ILE A 19 6.59 6.31 -1.70
C ILE A 19 7.82 7.17 -2.05
N ARG A 20 7.60 8.44 -2.42
CA ARG A 20 8.70 9.36 -2.76
C ARG A 20 9.68 9.58 -1.60
N ASN A 21 9.18 9.67 -0.37
CA ASN A 21 10.04 9.83 0.80
C ASN A 21 10.91 8.58 1.01
N ILE A 22 10.34 7.38 0.87
CA ILE A 22 11.09 6.12 0.96
C ILE A 22 12.16 6.06 -0.15
N GLU A 23 11.81 6.38 -1.40
CA GLU A 23 12.77 6.39 -2.53
C GLU A 23 13.96 7.35 -2.29
N MET A 24 13.70 8.51 -1.70
CA MET A 24 14.75 9.47 -1.34
C MET A 24 15.69 8.92 -0.26
N GLU A 25 15.14 8.29 0.79
CA GLU A 25 15.95 7.68 1.85
C GLU A 25 16.71 6.45 1.35
N GLU A 26 16.10 5.58 0.54
CA GLU A 26 16.78 4.47 -0.13
C GLU A 26 17.98 4.97 -0.94
N THR A 27 17.84 6.08 -1.67
CA THR A 27 18.93 6.66 -2.46
C THR A 27 20.10 7.10 -1.59
N LYS A 28 19.83 7.66 -0.40
CA LYS A 28 20.88 8.02 0.57
C LYS A 28 21.53 6.76 1.14
N THR A 29 20.73 5.78 1.55
CA THR A 29 21.21 4.51 2.09
C THR A 29 22.09 3.76 1.09
N LYS A 30 21.70 3.71 -0.19
CA LYS A 30 22.50 3.12 -1.28
C LYS A 30 23.87 3.79 -1.42
N ARG A 31 23.96 5.12 -1.31
CA ARG A 31 25.25 5.84 -1.34
C ARG A 31 26.13 5.50 -0.12
N ILE A 32 25.54 5.44 1.06
CA ILE A 32 26.25 5.08 2.30
C ILE A 32 26.77 3.64 2.18
N LEU A 33 25.94 2.71 1.70
CA LEU A 33 26.31 1.31 1.48
C LEU A 33 27.50 1.19 0.52
N LYS A 34 27.47 1.87 -0.65
CA LYS A 34 28.62 1.90 -1.56
C LYS A 34 29.90 2.42 -0.89
N GLY A 35 29.78 3.42 -0.02
CA GLY A 35 30.90 3.97 0.74
C GLY A 35 31.48 3.00 1.76
N LEU A 36 30.63 2.25 2.46
CA LEU A 36 31.01 1.22 3.43
C LEU A 36 31.62 -0.01 2.77
N ALA A 37 31.10 -0.41 1.61
CA ALA A 37 31.62 -1.52 0.82
C ALA A 37 33.08 -1.26 0.41
N LYS A 38 33.40 -0.03 -0.03
CA LYS A 38 34.79 0.39 -0.34
C LYS A 38 35.72 0.35 0.87
N LYS A 39 35.19 0.48 2.08
CA LYS A 39 35.93 0.38 3.35
C LYS A 39 36.01 -1.05 3.88
N ASN A 40 35.47 -2.02 3.14
CA ASN A 40 35.37 -3.43 3.52
C ASN A 40 34.60 -3.67 4.85
N ASP A 41 33.67 -2.77 5.19
CA ASP A 41 32.80 -2.93 6.36
C ASP A 41 31.56 -3.77 5.99
N LEU A 42 31.78 -5.07 5.85
CA LEU A 42 30.75 -6.03 5.41
C LEU A 42 29.58 -6.14 6.40
N LYS A 43 29.83 -5.93 7.70
CA LYS A 43 28.78 -5.99 8.74
C LYS A 43 27.80 -4.85 8.56
N SER A 44 28.29 -3.62 8.44
CA SER A 44 27.43 -2.45 8.22
C SER A 44 26.73 -2.51 6.86
N CYS A 45 27.40 -3.00 5.81
CA CYS A 45 26.76 -3.23 4.51
C CYS A 45 25.56 -4.17 4.60
N ARG A 46 25.70 -5.29 5.33
CA ARG A 46 24.60 -6.27 5.50
C ARG A 46 23.41 -5.67 6.25
N ILE A 47 23.64 -4.85 7.27
CA ILE A 47 22.57 -4.15 8.00
C ILE A 47 21.81 -3.21 7.06
N LEU A 48 22.53 -2.39 6.28
CA LEU A 48 21.90 -1.46 5.35
C LEU A 48 21.18 -2.17 4.19
N ALA A 49 21.70 -3.33 3.75
CA ALA A 49 21.04 -4.13 2.73
C ALA A 49 19.71 -4.71 3.22
N LYS A 50 19.65 -5.20 4.47
CA LYS A 50 18.39 -5.62 5.11
C LYS A 50 17.38 -4.48 5.17
N GLU A 51 17.82 -3.28 5.55
CA GLU A 51 16.96 -2.09 5.58
C GLU A 51 16.41 -1.72 4.19
N LEU A 52 17.22 -1.90 3.14
CA LEU A 52 16.78 -1.70 1.75
C LEU A 52 15.73 -2.75 1.33
N VAL A 53 15.88 -4.03 1.73
CA VAL A 53 14.84 -5.05 1.49
C VAL A 53 13.52 -4.65 2.15
N ARG A 54 13.57 -4.22 3.42
CA ARG A 54 12.39 -3.76 4.17
C ARG A 54 11.72 -2.57 3.50
N SER A 55 12.51 -1.59 3.07
CA SER A 55 12.04 -0.41 2.34
C SER A 55 11.35 -0.77 1.02
N GLU A 56 11.91 -1.72 0.26
CA GLU A 56 11.34 -2.19 -1.00
C GLU A 56 9.98 -2.87 -0.78
N ARG A 57 9.88 -3.77 0.21
CA ARG A 57 8.60 -4.42 0.59
C ARG A 57 7.56 -3.39 1.04
N GLN A 58 7.97 -2.40 1.84
CA GLN A 58 7.07 -1.32 2.24
C GLN A 58 6.56 -0.50 1.05
N LYS A 59 7.44 -0.16 0.10
CA LYS A 59 7.10 0.54 -1.13
C LYS A 59 6.13 -0.27 -1.99
N GLN A 60 6.36 -1.58 -2.12
CA GLN A 60 5.46 -2.50 -2.84
C GLN A 60 4.05 -2.50 -2.23
N ARG A 61 3.94 -2.62 -0.90
CA ARG A 61 2.64 -2.53 -0.20
C ARG A 61 1.94 -1.21 -0.50
N LEU A 62 2.65 -0.08 -0.45
CA LEU A 62 2.09 1.24 -0.77
C LEU A 62 1.59 1.33 -2.22
N HIS A 63 2.34 0.77 -3.19
CA HIS A 63 1.92 0.72 -4.60
C HIS A 63 0.62 -0.08 -4.79
N ILE A 64 0.53 -1.25 -4.15
CA ILE A 64 -0.68 -2.08 -4.16
C ILE A 64 -1.87 -1.28 -3.61
N SER A 65 -1.69 -0.57 -2.50
CA SER A 65 -2.75 0.23 -1.91
C SER A 65 -3.18 1.42 -2.79
N VAL A 66 -2.24 2.07 -3.49
CA VAL A 66 -2.58 3.10 -4.49
C VAL A 66 -3.41 2.51 -5.62
N ALA A 67 -3.07 1.31 -6.10
CA ALA A 67 -3.83 0.61 -7.13
C ALA A 67 -5.23 0.22 -6.65
N GLN A 68 -5.38 -0.25 -5.41
CA GLN A 68 -6.68 -0.54 -4.79
C GLN A 68 -7.55 0.73 -4.71
N LEU A 69 -7.00 1.87 -4.25
CA LEU A 69 -7.70 3.16 -4.24
C LEU A 69 -8.16 3.59 -5.65
N ASN A 70 -7.33 3.37 -6.67
CA ASN A 70 -7.71 3.65 -8.06
C ASN A 70 -8.90 2.79 -8.51
N SER A 71 -8.86 1.49 -8.17
CA SER A 71 -9.96 0.57 -8.51
C SER A 71 -11.27 0.99 -7.84
N ILE A 72 -11.24 1.37 -6.55
CA ILE A 72 -12.41 1.92 -5.84
C ILE A 72 -12.92 3.19 -6.54
N SER A 73 -12.04 4.10 -6.96
CA SER A 73 -12.43 5.33 -7.67
C SER A 73 -13.14 5.04 -9.01
N MET A 74 -12.65 4.06 -9.77
CA MET A 74 -13.28 3.63 -11.04
C MET A 74 -14.64 3.00 -10.80
N GLU A 75 -14.75 2.15 -9.77
CA GLU A 75 -15.99 1.47 -9.42
C GLU A 75 -17.04 2.46 -8.91
N LEU A 76 -16.64 3.49 -8.16
CA LEU A 76 -17.51 4.62 -7.81
C LEU A 76 -17.96 5.43 -9.02
N GLN A 77 -17.11 5.58 -10.04
CA GLN A 77 -17.51 6.21 -11.30
C GLN A 77 -18.56 5.37 -12.03
N ARG A 78 -18.41 4.04 -12.04
CA ARG A 78 -19.45 3.11 -12.54
C ARG A 78 -20.76 3.27 -11.78
N GLN A 79 -20.72 3.33 -10.45
CA GLN A 79 -21.91 3.57 -9.61
C GLN A 79 -22.59 4.91 -9.91
N THR A 80 -21.83 5.96 -10.24
CA THR A 80 -22.39 7.24 -10.67
C THR A 80 -23.15 7.12 -11.99
N ALA A 81 -22.64 6.34 -12.94
CA ALA A 81 -23.31 6.09 -14.21
C ALA A 81 -24.58 5.26 -14.00
N MET A 82 -24.53 4.21 -13.18
CA MET A 82 -25.70 3.40 -12.82
C MET A 82 -26.78 4.24 -12.15
N LEU A 83 -26.41 5.13 -11.23
CA LEU A 83 -27.36 6.04 -10.59
C LEU A 83 -28.07 6.96 -11.60
N LYS A 84 -27.37 7.42 -12.65
CA LYS A 84 -27.97 8.27 -13.69
C LYS A 84 -28.92 7.51 -14.62
N VAL A 85 -28.63 6.24 -14.90
CA VAL A 85 -29.40 5.43 -15.86
C VAL A 85 -30.55 4.70 -15.17
N ALA A 86 -30.27 4.05 -14.05
CA ALA A 86 -31.21 3.18 -13.33
C ALA A 86 -31.84 3.84 -12.09
N GLY A 87 -31.40 5.05 -11.70
CA GLY A 87 -31.93 5.75 -10.52
C GLY A 87 -31.51 5.16 -9.17
N GLN A 88 -30.70 4.09 -9.16
CA GLN A 88 -30.27 3.40 -7.94
C GLN A 88 -28.78 3.07 -7.97
N LEU A 89 -28.20 2.94 -6.77
CA LEU A 89 -26.87 2.39 -6.55
C LEU A 89 -26.96 0.86 -6.46
N SER A 90 -25.91 0.16 -6.91
CA SER A 90 -25.82 -1.30 -6.74
C SER A 90 -24.85 -1.65 -5.62
N GLN A 91 -25.16 -2.72 -4.88
CA GLN A 91 -24.19 -3.34 -3.97
C GLN A 91 -22.98 -3.88 -4.74
N SER A 92 -21.78 -3.79 -4.15
CA SER A 92 -20.53 -4.27 -4.72
C SER A 92 -19.67 -4.95 -3.66
N THR A 93 -19.58 -6.28 -3.76
CA THR A 93 -18.71 -7.12 -2.93
C THR A 93 -17.22 -6.87 -3.21
N GLN A 94 -16.88 -6.47 -4.44
CA GLN A 94 -15.52 -6.10 -4.80
C GLN A 94 -15.07 -4.81 -4.10
N LEU A 95 -15.93 -3.78 -4.06
CA LEU A 95 -15.65 -2.55 -3.29
C LEU A 95 -15.41 -2.88 -1.81
N MET A 96 -16.25 -3.73 -1.24
CA MET A 96 -16.14 -4.14 0.16
C MET A 96 -14.77 -4.75 0.47
N ARG A 97 -14.30 -5.70 -0.36
CA ARG A 97 -12.98 -6.33 -0.18
C ARG A 97 -11.83 -5.32 -0.28
N GLN A 98 -11.87 -4.43 -1.26
CA GLN A 98 -10.84 -3.41 -1.47
C GLN A 98 -10.82 -2.36 -0.36
N VAL A 99 -11.98 -1.99 0.16
CA VAL A 99 -12.07 -1.07 1.31
C VAL A 99 -11.52 -1.75 2.55
N ASN A 100 -11.84 -3.03 2.80
CA ASN A 100 -11.34 -3.77 3.96
C ASN A 100 -9.80 -3.89 3.96
N SER A 101 -9.18 -4.23 2.82
CA SER A 101 -7.72 -4.31 2.74
C SER A 101 -7.03 -2.97 3.04
N LEU A 102 -7.66 -1.85 2.68
CA LEU A 102 -7.13 -0.51 2.91
C LEU A 102 -7.33 0.02 4.34
N VAL A 103 -8.30 -0.52 5.10
CA VAL A 103 -8.47 -0.18 6.53
C VAL A 103 -7.25 -0.60 7.35
N LYS A 104 -6.57 -1.68 6.95
CA LYS A 104 -5.35 -2.17 7.60
C LYS A 104 -4.14 -1.25 7.39
N MET A 105 -4.22 -0.27 6.51
CA MET A 105 -3.10 0.63 6.21
C MET A 105 -3.11 1.86 7.13
N PRO A 106 -2.17 1.99 8.09
CA PRO A 106 -2.22 3.02 9.13
C PRO A 106 -2.33 4.45 8.60
N GLN A 107 -1.72 4.71 7.45
CA GLN A 107 -1.58 6.05 6.89
C GLN A 107 -2.90 6.61 6.34
N ILE A 108 -3.90 5.76 6.06
CA ILE A 108 -5.21 6.18 5.55
C ILE A 108 -6.39 5.53 6.28
N ALA A 109 -6.13 4.68 7.28
CA ALA A 109 -7.10 3.84 7.98
C ALA A 109 -8.34 4.62 8.41
N ALA A 110 -8.16 5.74 9.11
CA ALA A 110 -9.26 6.56 9.61
C ALA A 110 -10.17 7.08 8.48
N ALA A 111 -9.59 7.54 7.37
CA ALA A 111 -10.34 8.07 6.24
C ALA A 111 -11.09 6.97 5.47
N VAL A 112 -10.47 5.80 5.32
CA VAL A 112 -11.08 4.65 4.64
C VAL A 112 -12.17 4.02 5.51
N GLN A 113 -12.00 3.96 6.82
CA GLN A 113 -13.02 3.46 7.75
C GLN A 113 -14.26 4.37 7.75
N GLU A 114 -14.09 5.69 7.76
CA GLU A 114 -15.21 6.63 7.65
C GLU A 114 -15.93 6.47 6.31
N MET A 115 -15.16 6.37 5.22
CA MET A 115 -15.71 6.12 3.89
C MET A 115 -16.47 4.78 3.83
N SER A 116 -15.98 3.72 4.46
CA SER A 116 -16.64 2.42 4.57
C SER A 116 -18.00 2.56 5.25
N ARG A 117 -18.07 3.24 6.40
CA ARG A 117 -19.33 3.50 7.11
C ARG A 117 -20.33 4.27 6.25
N GLU A 118 -19.90 5.31 5.55
CA GLU A 118 -20.77 6.08 4.66
C GLU A 118 -21.27 5.24 3.46
N MET A 119 -20.41 4.41 2.86
CA MET A 119 -20.77 3.53 1.75
C MET A 119 -21.74 2.42 2.17
N MET A 120 -21.60 1.91 3.39
CA MET A 120 -22.51 0.92 3.98
C MET A 120 -23.90 1.51 4.18
N LYS A 121 -24.00 2.71 4.77
CA LYS A 121 -25.26 3.46 4.91
C LYS A 121 -25.91 3.78 3.57
N ALA A 122 -25.10 4.01 2.53
CA ALA A 122 -25.58 4.27 1.17
C ALA A 122 -25.98 3.01 0.40
N GLY A 123 -25.87 1.81 0.99
CA GLY A 123 -26.22 0.54 0.37
C GLY A 123 -25.26 0.12 -0.76
N ILE A 124 -24.05 0.67 -0.81
CA ILE A 124 -23.04 0.34 -1.84
C ILE A 124 -22.21 -0.87 -1.44
N ILE A 125 -21.93 -1.00 -0.15
CA ILE A 125 -21.25 -2.17 0.43
C ILE A 125 -22.16 -2.78 1.49
N SER A 126 -22.11 -4.10 1.62
CA SER A 126 -22.89 -4.83 2.62
C SER A 126 -22.33 -4.59 4.02
N GLU A 127 -23.16 -4.82 5.04
CA GLU A 127 -22.68 -4.96 6.42
C GLU A 127 -21.58 -6.03 6.45
N MET A 128 -20.44 -5.69 7.06
CA MET A 128 -19.35 -6.63 7.21
C MET A 128 -19.84 -7.77 8.11
N MET A 129 -20.18 -8.91 7.51
CA MET A 129 -20.07 -10.17 8.25
C MET A 129 -18.61 -10.31 8.64
N GLU A 130 -18.39 -10.47 9.93
CA GLU A 130 -17.10 -10.55 10.61
C GLU A 130 -16.36 -11.86 10.25
N ASP A 131 -16.32 -12.23 8.98
CA ASP A 131 -15.47 -13.30 8.44
C ASP A 131 -14.13 -12.70 8.00
N THR A 132 -13.50 -11.92 8.88
CA THR A 132 -12.07 -11.58 8.76
C THR A 132 -11.24 -12.77 9.28
N LEU A 133 -11.43 -13.93 8.68
CA LEU A 133 -10.53 -15.07 8.84
C LEU A 133 -9.26 -14.78 8.04
N ASP A 134 -8.22 -14.35 8.75
CA ASP A 134 -6.85 -14.85 8.63
C ASP A 134 -6.35 -15.25 7.23
N MET A 135 -6.19 -14.30 6.31
CA MET A 135 -5.52 -14.61 5.04
C MET A 135 -4.30 -13.75 4.73
N LEU A 136 -3.90 -12.80 5.59
CA LEU A 136 -2.68 -12.00 5.35
C LEU A 136 -1.98 -11.59 6.66
N ASP A 137 -1.93 -12.50 7.66
CA ASP A 137 -0.87 -12.46 8.68
C ASP A 137 0.42 -13.07 8.08
N GLU A 138 0.91 -12.44 7.00
CA GLU A 138 2.23 -12.75 6.41
C GLU A 138 3.32 -11.79 6.92
N ASP A 139 2.99 -10.86 7.81
CA ASP A 139 3.86 -9.75 8.19
C ASP A 139 4.61 -9.95 9.53
N ASP A 140 4.86 -11.19 9.98
CA ASP A 140 5.71 -11.42 11.19
C ASP A 140 6.67 -12.62 11.14
N VAL A 141 6.99 -13.15 9.94
CA VAL A 141 8.18 -14.03 9.79
C VAL A 141 9.26 -13.25 9.06
N GLU A 142 9.95 -12.44 9.85
CA GLU A 142 11.03 -11.53 9.46
C GLU A 142 12.35 -12.26 9.18
N ASP A 143 12.31 -13.36 8.43
CA ASP A 143 13.51 -13.87 7.76
C ASP A 143 13.57 -13.18 6.39
N GLU A 144 14.26 -12.04 6.32
CA GLU A 144 14.67 -11.54 5.00
C GLU A 144 15.49 -12.64 4.36
N ALA A 145 15.03 -13.15 3.21
CA ALA A 145 15.76 -14.18 2.50
C ALA A 145 17.19 -13.68 2.28
N GLU A 146 18.20 -14.42 2.79
CA GLU A 146 19.60 -14.02 2.64
C GLU A 146 19.96 -13.81 1.17
N GLU A 147 19.26 -14.50 0.26
CA GLU A 147 19.33 -14.30 -1.18
C GLU A 147 18.94 -12.86 -1.61
N GLU A 148 17.85 -12.30 -1.09
CA GLU A 148 17.44 -10.91 -1.38
C GLU A 148 18.47 -9.91 -0.87
N VAL A 149 19.00 -10.13 0.33
CA VAL A 149 20.04 -9.28 0.94
C VAL A 149 21.32 -9.33 0.10
N ASN A 150 21.76 -10.53 -0.29
CA ASN A 150 22.96 -10.73 -1.11
C ASN A 150 22.78 -10.14 -2.51
N LYS A 151 21.59 -10.25 -3.10
CA LYS A 151 21.26 -9.63 -4.39
C LYS A 151 21.38 -8.11 -4.32
N ILE A 152 20.80 -7.48 -3.29
CA ILE A 152 20.92 -6.01 -3.10
C ILE A 152 22.38 -5.60 -2.91
N LEU A 153 23.15 -6.35 -2.13
CA LEU A 153 24.58 -6.09 -1.96
C LEU A 153 25.32 -6.12 -3.30
N PHE A 154 25.12 -7.19 -4.08
CA PHE A 154 25.75 -7.35 -5.38
C PHE A 154 25.38 -6.24 -6.38
N GLU A 155 24.08 -5.91 -6.48
CA GLU A 155 23.58 -4.83 -7.36
C GLU A 155 24.15 -3.46 -6.99
N ILE A 156 24.44 -3.22 -5.71
CA ILE A 156 24.94 -1.92 -5.24
C ILE A 156 26.46 -1.84 -5.30
N THR A 157 27.18 -2.94 -5.05
CA THR A 157 28.65 -2.96 -5.10
C THR A 157 29.24 -3.19 -6.50
N ASP A 158 28.39 -3.46 -7.50
CA ASP A 158 28.79 -3.75 -8.88
C ASP A 158 29.67 -5.01 -9.01
N GLY A 159 29.56 -5.94 -8.05
CA GLY A 159 30.50 -7.06 -7.87
C GLY A 159 31.66 -6.67 -6.97
#